data_AF-A0A679K063-F1
#
_entry.id   AF-A0A679K063-F1
#
_cell.length_a   1.000
_cell.length_b   1.000
_cell.length_c   1.000
_cell.angle_alpha   90.00
_cell.angle_beta   90.00
_cell.angle_gamma   90.00
#
_symmetry.space_group_name_H-M   'P 1'
#
loop_
_entity.id
_entity.type
_entity.pdbx_description
1 polymer ?
#
loop_
_entity_poly.entity_id
_entity_poly.type
_entity_poly.pdbx_seq_one_letter_code
_entity_poly.pdbx_strand_id
1 'polypeptide(L)'
;MMSVEAILARSNHKEVEAFYQIMWDYAHDRETYLKSLEILNDAYIWSANSRNMWTHGHFNLHVLETLVVSHPKCPGGLDVTLLRRILINAISYNLVIERGTSGDSTHWWDANRFAALDKVGVVKNILVNRPEQLVEAYRPAVLSIAVLKDKEEGVGTGLVLAYPTNEGLSSYIVTAKHVVDPKDGITIVEIQDGNGAVQAIDFDGWIHHPTMDISIKPLDHLLERNFRLSPFDAVLSEVITLGYPSVPTTSARYLLAHRGEINAIVASYLNKGKYILISNATSPGNSGGPVIDRTGLVVGMVTEAFEGNMPGGLIKMQAALSSWEVYQFLSEITGMHDWP
;
A
#
# COMPACT_ATOMS: atom_id res chain seq x y z
N MET A 1 -20.08 3.44 16.79
CA MET A 1 -19.16 3.20 15.65
C MET A 1 -18.39 4.51 15.47
N MET A 2 -17.06 4.51 15.50
CA MET A 2 -16.28 5.74 15.26
C MET A 2 -16.51 6.20 13.80
N SER A 3 -16.61 7.51 13.55
CA SER A 3 -16.71 8.02 12.18
C SER A 3 -15.41 7.79 11.42
N VAL A 4 -15.49 7.71 10.08
CA VAL A 4 -14.33 7.63 9.18
C VAL A 4 -13.37 8.79 9.46
N GLU A 5 -13.91 9.99 9.71
CA GLU A 5 -13.15 11.18 10.12
C GLU A 5 -12.39 10.98 11.44
N ALA A 6 -12.95 10.25 12.41
CA ALA A 6 -12.28 9.95 13.67
C ALA A 6 -11.18 8.88 13.53
N ILE A 7 -11.25 8.02 12.51
CA ILE A 7 -10.20 7.04 12.16
C ILE A 7 -9.07 7.73 11.40
N LEU A 8 -9.39 8.64 10.47
CA LEU A 8 -8.43 9.46 9.72
C LEU A 8 -7.76 10.52 10.61
N ALA A 9 -8.48 11.09 11.58
CA ALA A 9 -7.87 11.95 12.60
C ALA A 9 -6.86 11.19 13.48
N ARG A 10 -6.96 9.86 13.55
CA ARG A 10 -5.97 8.98 14.18
C ARG A 10 -4.86 8.52 13.24
N SER A 11 -4.93 8.72 11.93
CA SER A 11 -3.78 8.46 11.03
C SER A 11 -2.84 9.67 10.95
N ASN A 12 -3.36 10.87 11.17
CA ASN A 12 -2.57 12.10 11.37
C ASN A 12 -2.14 12.26 12.84
N HIS A 13 -1.52 11.22 13.40
CA HIS A 13 -0.86 11.37 14.70
C HIS A 13 0.26 12.40 14.55
N LYS A 14 0.16 13.47 15.33
CA LYS A 14 1.13 14.55 15.36
C LYS A 14 2.58 14.06 15.58
N GLU A 15 2.74 12.96 16.33
CA GLU A 15 4.01 12.26 16.53
C GLU A 15 4.53 11.62 15.25
N VAL A 16 3.66 11.02 14.42
CA VAL A 16 4.04 10.46 13.11
C VAL A 16 4.49 11.57 12.17
N GLU A 17 3.74 12.67 12.11
CA GLU A 17 4.07 13.80 11.24
C GLU A 17 5.38 14.49 11.65
N ALA A 18 5.62 14.67 12.95
CA ALA A 18 6.88 15.21 13.45
C ALA A 18 8.05 14.25 13.21
N PHE A 19 7.90 12.95 13.52
CA PHE A 19 8.94 11.96 13.29
C PHE A 19 9.28 11.83 11.80
N TYR A 20 8.27 11.75 10.93
CA TYR A 20 8.43 11.75 9.49
C TYR A 20 9.16 13.00 9.00
N GLN A 21 8.77 14.20 9.46
CA GLN A 21 9.41 15.43 9.01
C GLN A 21 10.88 15.50 9.41
N ILE A 22 11.21 15.10 10.65
CA ILE A 22 12.61 15.07 11.12
C ILE A 22 13.47 14.14 10.25
N MET A 23 12.94 12.96 9.90
CA MET A 23 13.61 12.05 8.97
C MET A 23 13.73 12.62 7.56
N TRP A 24 12.66 13.28 7.08
CA TRP A 24 12.63 13.88 5.76
C TRP A 24 13.67 14.99 5.64
N ASP A 25 13.75 15.88 6.64
CA ASP A 25 14.77 16.93 6.72
C ASP A 25 16.17 16.29 6.74
N TYR A 26 16.37 15.22 7.54
CA TYR A 26 17.65 14.52 7.56
C TYR A 26 18.08 14.01 6.17
N ALA A 27 17.13 13.44 5.41
CA ALA A 27 17.39 12.81 4.12
C ALA A 27 17.49 13.81 2.95
N HIS A 28 16.74 14.91 2.99
CA HIS A 28 16.56 15.81 1.83
C HIS A 28 16.95 17.27 2.09
N ASP A 29 16.90 17.74 3.33
CA ASP A 29 17.19 19.14 3.69
C ASP A 29 18.05 19.21 4.96
N ARG A 30 19.34 18.97 4.76
CA ARG A 30 20.32 18.92 5.85
C ARG A 30 20.37 20.22 6.65
N GLU A 31 20.13 21.36 6.00
CA GLU A 31 20.15 22.66 6.67
C GLU A 31 18.96 22.79 7.64
N THR A 32 17.75 22.48 7.19
CA THR A 32 16.56 22.46 8.04
C THR A 32 16.68 21.44 9.16
N TYR A 33 17.24 20.26 8.87
CA TYR A 33 17.54 19.26 9.90
C TYR A 33 18.47 19.82 10.99
N LEU A 34 19.53 20.54 10.60
CA LEU A 34 20.45 21.14 11.57
C LEU A 34 19.82 22.32 12.32
N LYS A 35 18.90 23.09 11.70
CA LYS A 35 18.12 24.12 12.41
C LYS A 35 17.22 23.54 13.50
N SER A 36 16.79 22.28 13.39
CA SER A 36 16.07 21.61 14.50
C SER A 36 16.90 21.54 15.79
N LEU A 37 18.24 21.63 15.71
CA LEU A 37 19.12 21.74 16.89
C LEU A 37 19.01 23.09 17.59
N GLU A 38 18.62 24.15 16.89
CA GLU A 38 18.43 25.48 17.49
C GLU A 38 17.22 25.46 18.44
N ILE A 39 16.15 24.76 18.05
CA ILE A 39 14.98 24.50 18.92
C ILE A 39 15.40 23.79 20.22
N LEU A 40 16.41 22.93 20.15
CA LEU A 40 16.92 22.19 21.31
C LEU A 40 17.82 23.02 22.23
N ASN A 41 18.45 24.09 21.74
CA ASN A 41 19.34 24.92 22.55
C ASN A 41 18.61 25.67 23.67
N ASP A 42 17.34 25.98 23.47
CA ASP A 42 16.54 26.75 24.44
C ASP A 42 15.82 25.87 25.46
N ALA A 43 15.68 24.56 25.18
CA ALA A 43 14.84 23.65 25.97
C ALA A 43 15.61 22.79 27.00
N TYR A 44 16.90 22.49 26.80
CA TYR A 44 17.67 21.59 27.69
C TYR A 44 19.20 21.77 27.60
N ILE A 45 19.93 21.52 28.70
CA ILE A 45 21.41 21.47 28.69
C ILE A 45 21.86 20.18 28.02
N TRP A 46 22.09 20.21 26.71
CA TRP A 46 22.67 19.09 25.97
C TRP A 46 24.18 19.02 26.21
N SER A 47 24.70 17.82 26.43
CA SER A 47 26.15 17.60 26.34
C SER A 47 26.62 17.89 24.91
N ALA A 48 27.85 18.38 24.76
CA ALA A 48 28.48 18.55 23.44
C ALA A 48 28.45 17.23 22.62
N ASN A 49 28.50 16.09 23.30
CA ASN A 49 28.40 14.77 22.70
C ASN A 49 27.03 14.52 22.07
N SER A 50 25.93 14.85 22.75
CA SER A 50 24.57 14.67 22.23
C SER A 50 24.33 15.51 20.97
N ARG A 51 24.84 16.75 20.93
CA ARG A 51 24.80 17.59 19.72
C ARG A 51 25.61 16.97 18.59
N ASN A 52 26.84 16.54 18.88
CA ASN A 52 27.70 15.91 17.87
C ASN A 52 27.06 14.64 17.29
N MET A 53 26.46 13.80 18.13
CA MET A 53 25.70 12.62 17.68
C MET A 53 24.60 13.01 16.69
N TRP A 54 23.74 13.97 17.05
CA TRP A 54 22.64 14.40 16.19
C TRP A 54 23.12 15.00 14.87
N THR A 55 24.18 15.82 14.89
CA THR A 55 24.77 16.37 13.67
C THR A 55 25.32 15.31 12.70
N HIS A 56 25.43 14.05 13.14
CA HIS A 56 25.82 12.90 12.32
C HIS A 56 24.66 11.90 12.14
N GLY A 57 23.44 12.28 12.52
CA GLY A 57 22.24 11.45 12.41
C GLY A 57 22.05 10.44 13.53
N HIS A 58 22.88 10.48 14.57
CA HIS A 58 22.77 9.59 15.72
C HIS A 58 21.88 10.19 16.81
N PHE A 59 21.12 9.33 17.50
CA PHE A 59 20.26 9.74 18.60
C PHE A 59 20.03 8.61 19.60
N ASN A 60 19.66 8.97 20.82
CA ASN A 60 19.02 8.04 21.76
C ASN A 60 17.53 8.38 21.88
N LEU A 61 16.77 7.55 22.58
CA LEU A 61 15.33 7.75 22.71
C LEU A 61 14.97 9.10 23.37
N HIS A 62 15.73 9.52 24.37
CA HIS A 62 15.49 10.80 25.07
C HIS A 62 15.67 12.01 24.16
N VAL A 63 16.71 11.98 23.31
CA VAL A 63 16.94 13.00 22.27
C VAL A 63 15.76 13.06 21.30
N LEU A 64 15.33 11.89 20.82
CA LEU A 64 14.21 11.80 19.89
C LEU A 64 12.90 12.31 20.51
N GLU A 65 12.58 11.91 21.75
CA GLU A 65 11.40 12.37 22.50
C GLU A 65 11.40 13.90 22.59
N THR A 66 12.53 14.50 22.98
CA THR A 66 12.68 15.96 23.08
C THR A 66 12.42 16.65 21.74
N LEU A 67 12.99 16.13 20.66
CA LEU A 67 12.80 16.70 19.33
C LEU A 67 11.38 16.60 18.83
N VAL A 68 10.75 15.44 18.99
CA VAL A 68 9.38 15.22 18.54
C VAL A 68 8.45 16.15 19.30
N VAL A 69 8.56 16.27 20.63
CA VAL A 69 7.67 17.15 21.42
C VAL A 69 7.88 18.64 21.12
N SER A 70 9.10 19.04 20.78
CA SER A 70 9.42 20.42 20.43
C SER A 70 9.15 20.76 18.95
N HIS A 71 8.84 19.76 18.12
CA HIS A 71 8.60 19.97 16.71
C HIS A 71 7.25 20.70 16.48
N PRO A 72 7.17 21.70 15.58
CA PRO A 72 5.92 22.44 15.32
C PRO A 72 4.73 21.57 14.92
N LYS A 73 5.01 20.42 14.28
CA LYS A 73 3.98 19.43 13.91
C LYS A 73 3.47 18.58 15.08
N CYS A 74 4.02 18.71 16.29
CA CYS A 74 3.62 17.98 17.49
C CYS A 74 3.17 18.89 18.65
N PRO A 75 2.11 19.72 18.47
CA PRO A 75 1.65 20.61 19.53
C PRO A 75 1.02 19.85 20.70
N GLY A 76 1.19 20.35 21.93
CA GLY A 76 0.41 19.92 23.09
C GLY A 76 0.81 18.56 23.68
N GLY A 77 2.11 18.30 23.82
CA GLY A 77 2.65 17.11 24.50
C GLY A 77 2.91 15.91 23.58
N LEU A 78 3.49 14.85 24.14
CA LEU A 78 3.98 13.67 23.42
C LEU A 78 3.36 12.39 23.98
N ASP A 79 2.75 11.57 23.12
CA ASP A 79 2.47 10.17 23.45
C ASP A 79 3.74 9.33 23.26
N VAL A 80 4.47 9.12 24.37
CA VAL A 80 5.72 8.35 24.39
C VAL A 80 5.49 6.88 23.97
N THR A 81 4.33 6.30 24.27
CA THR A 81 4.02 4.92 23.89
C THR A 81 3.88 4.80 22.38
N LEU A 82 3.20 5.77 21.77
CA LEU A 82 3.08 5.86 20.32
C LEU A 82 4.44 6.09 19.66
N LEU A 83 5.25 7.03 20.15
CA LEU A 83 6.58 7.31 19.60
C LEU A 83 7.49 6.08 19.64
N ARG A 84 7.47 5.32 20.74
CA ARG A 84 8.22 4.05 20.82
C ARG A 84 7.77 3.04 19.78
N ARG A 85 6.46 2.94 19.52
CA ARG A 85 5.94 2.06 18.45
C ARG A 85 6.39 2.53 17.07
N ILE A 86 6.38 3.85 16.81
CA ILE A 86 6.89 4.44 15.57
C ILE A 86 8.37 4.07 15.38
N LEU A 87 9.19 4.20 16.43
CA LEU A 87 10.60 3.84 16.39
C LEU A 87 10.82 2.34 16.11
N ILE A 88 10.09 1.45 16.80
CA ILE A 88 10.15 -0.01 16.57
C ILE A 88 9.79 -0.36 15.12
N ASN A 89 8.74 0.28 14.58
CA ASN A 89 8.36 0.11 13.19
C ASN A 89 9.45 0.60 12.25
N ALA A 90 10.02 1.79 12.50
CA ALA A 90 11.11 2.32 11.69
C ALA A 90 12.34 1.40 11.70
N ILE A 91 12.69 0.81 12.85
CA ILE A 91 13.76 -0.19 12.97
C ILE A 91 13.44 -1.44 12.16
N SER A 92 12.22 -1.96 12.26
CA SER A 92 11.79 -3.18 11.55
C SER A 92 11.88 -3.08 10.03
N TYR A 93 11.87 -1.86 9.47
CA TYR A 93 12.00 -1.60 8.03
C TYR A 93 13.35 -0.98 7.63
N ASN A 94 14.32 -0.95 8.57
CA ASN A 94 15.64 -0.34 8.42
C ASN A 94 15.62 1.15 8.06
N LEU A 95 14.56 1.88 8.43
CA LEU A 95 14.52 3.34 8.38
C LEU A 95 15.40 3.97 9.48
N VAL A 96 15.52 3.24 10.59
CA VAL A 96 16.41 3.54 11.72
C VAL A 96 17.25 2.30 12.01
N ILE A 97 18.54 2.46 12.24
CA ILE A 97 19.42 1.36 12.63
C ILE A 97 19.75 1.49 14.11
N GLU A 98 19.53 0.40 14.85
CA GLU A 98 19.89 0.31 16.26
C GLU A 98 21.33 -0.21 16.42
N ARG A 99 22.13 0.49 17.23
CA ARG A 99 23.45 0.05 17.69
C ARG A 99 23.56 0.21 19.21
N GLY A 100 23.79 -0.90 19.89
CA GLY A 100 24.14 -0.92 21.31
C GLY A 100 24.23 -2.35 21.84
N THR A 101 25.24 -2.63 22.67
CA THR A 101 25.39 -3.91 23.37
C THR A 101 25.05 -3.80 24.87
N SER A 102 24.75 -2.61 25.40
CA SER A 102 24.45 -2.41 26.83
C SER A 102 23.72 -1.09 27.12
N GLY A 103 22.51 -1.17 27.68
CA GLY A 103 21.84 -0.11 28.45
C GLY A 103 21.25 1.07 27.67
N ASP A 104 22.06 1.75 26.86
CA ASP A 104 21.68 2.93 26.10
C ASP A 104 21.78 2.62 24.60
N SER A 105 20.68 2.19 23.98
CA SER A 105 20.65 1.97 22.54
C SER A 105 20.81 3.31 21.80
N THR A 106 21.89 3.40 21.02
CA THR A 106 22.09 4.49 20.07
C THR A 106 21.48 4.10 18.74
N HIS A 107 20.79 5.02 18.11
CA HIS A 107 20.10 4.85 16.85
C HIS A 107 20.73 5.77 15.82
N TRP A 108 20.55 5.48 14.54
CA TRP A 108 20.79 6.46 13.48
C TRP A 108 19.79 6.36 12.35
N TRP A 109 19.61 7.45 11.62
CA TRP A 109 18.77 7.53 10.43
C TRP A 109 19.43 6.89 9.21
N ASP A 110 18.72 6.00 8.51
CA ASP A 110 19.14 5.55 7.18
C ASP A 110 18.49 6.43 6.10
N ALA A 111 19.17 7.52 5.72
CA ALA A 111 18.66 8.47 4.72
C ALA A 111 18.39 7.81 3.35
N ASN A 112 19.25 6.88 2.93
CA ASN A 112 19.10 6.22 1.63
C ASN A 112 17.86 5.32 1.63
N ARG A 113 17.67 4.55 2.71
CA ARG A 113 16.49 3.70 2.87
C ARG A 113 15.22 4.53 2.99
N PHE A 114 15.26 5.64 3.74
CA PHE A 114 14.15 6.59 3.83
C PHE A 114 13.79 7.14 2.45
N ALA A 115 14.75 7.73 1.72
CA ALA A 115 14.50 8.33 0.41
C ALA A 115 13.92 7.32 -0.59
N ALA A 116 14.41 6.07 -0.60
CA ALA A 116 13.88 5.01 -1.45
C ALA A 116 12.41 4.66 -1.13
N LEU A 117 12.07 4.53 0.16
CA LEU A 117 10.70 4.21 0.59
C LEU A 117 9.75 5.43 0.49
N ASP A 118 10.29 6.64 0.62
CA ASP A 118 9.53 7.89 0.49
C ASP A 118 9.12 8.12 -0.97
N LYS A 119 10.01 7.82 -1.92
CA LYS A 119 9.73 7.86 -3.37
C LYS A 119 8.50 7.02 -3.75
N VAL A 120 8.28 5.89 -3.08
CA VAL A 120 7.10 5.02 -3.31
C VAL A 120 5.94 5.31 -2.35
N GLY A 121 6.07 6.30 -1.46
CA GLY A 121 4.99 6.84 -0.64
C GLY A 121 4.55 5.97 0.54
N VAL A 122 5.40 5.06 1.03
CA VAL A 122 5.02 4.07 2.06
C VAL A 122 5.56 4.37 3.46
N VAL A 123 6.44 5.35 3.63
CA VAL A 123 7.08 5.63 4.92
C VAL A 123 6.04 5.87 6.02
N LYS A 124 5.03 6.70 5.78
CA LYS A 124 3.99 6.96 6.78
C LYS A 124 3.20 5.69 7.14
N ASN A 125 2.94 4.82 6.16
CA ASN A 125 2.29 3.52 6.40
C ASN A 125 3.15 2.63 7.29
N ILE A 126 4.47 2.63 7.08
CA ILE A 126 5.45 1.92 7.91
C ILE A 126 5.45 2.46 9.33
N LEU A 127 5.56 3.78 9.52
CA LEU A 127 5.62 4.39 10.86
C LEU A 127 4.36 4.08 11.68
N VAL A 128 3.21 4.10 11.01
CA VAL A 128 1.91 3.80 11.61
C VAL A 128 1.71 2.30 11.88
N ASN A 129 1.97 1.46 10.86
CA ASN A 129 1.82 0.00 10.83
C ASN A 129 0.48 -0.51 11.41
N ARG A 130 -0.63 0.08 10.95
CA ARG A 130 -1.99 -0.27 11.36
C ARG A 130 -2.82 -0.64 10.13
N PRO A 131 -3.17 -1.92 9.96
CA PRO A 131 -3.88 -2.36 8.76
C PRO A 131 -5.22 -1.66 8.56
N GLU A 132 -5.96 -1.34 9.62
CA GLU A 132 -7.22 -0.59 9.51
C GLU A 132 -7.02 0.80 8.91
N GLN A 133 -5.92 1.48 9.23
CA GLN A 133 -5.60 2.78 8.65
C GLN A 133 -5.09 2.64 7.22
N LEU A 134 -4.39 1.55 6.92
CA LEU A 134 -3.98 1.22 5.57
C LEU A 134 -5.18 1.01 4.64
N VAL A 135 -6.16 0.21 5.08
CA VAL A 135 -7.39 -0.02 4.30
C VAL A 135 -8.11 1.30 4.03
N GLU A 136 -8.27 2.15 5.03
CA GLU A 136 -8.95 3.45 4.84
C GLU A 136 -8.14 4.41 3.94
N ALA A 137 -6.80 4.42 4.05
CA ALA A 137 -5.96 5.27 3.20
C ALA A 137 -6.01 4.89 1.72
N TYR A 138 -6.21 3.62 1.41
CA TYR A 138 -6.26 3.11 0.03
C TYR A 138 -7.68 2.83 -0.48
N ARG A 139 -8.70 2.94 0.36
CA ARG A 139 -10.12 2.79 0.01
C ARG A 139 -10.50 3.56 -1.29
N PRO A 140 -10.14 4.84 -1.47
CA PRO A 140 -10.48 5.57 -2.70
C PRO A 140 -9.85 5.00 -3.98
N ALA A 141 -8.77 4.22 -3.86
CA ALA A 141 -8.05 3.60 -4.97
C ALA A 141 -8.54 2.18 -5.30
N VAL A 142 -9.55 1.66 -4.58
CA VAL A 142 -10.20 0.38 -4.88
C VAL A 142 -11.56 0.68 -5.49
N LEU A 143 -11.80 0.14 -6.67
CA LEU A 143 -12.99 0.41 -7.46
C LEU A 143 -13.92 -0.81 -7.45
N SER A 144 -15.20 -0.57 -7.25
CA SER A 144 -16.27 -1.52 -7.56
C SER A 144 -16.63 -1.36 -9.03
N ILE A 145 -16.55 -2.43 -9.80
CA ILE A 145 -16.93 -2.47 -11.22
C ILE A 145 -18.22 -3.30 -11.34
N ALA A 146 -19.34 -2.62 -11.51
CA ALA A 146 -20.64 -3.26 -11.69
C ALA A 146 -20.81 -3.67 -13.15
N VAL A 147 -21.25 -4.91 -13.38
CA VAL A 147 -21.39 -5.49 -14.71
C VAL A 147 -22.70 -6.22 -14.89
N LEU A 148 -23.11 -6.35 -16.14
CA LEU A 148 -24.12 -7.31 -16.58
C LEU A 148 -23.44 -8.40 -17.38
N LYS A 149 -23.70 -9.66 -17.01
CA LYS A 149 -23.32 -10.85 -17.78
C LYS A 149 -24.57 -11.66 -18.04
N ASP A 150 -24.95 -11.84 -19.30
CA ASP A 150 -26.16 -12.59 -19.68
C ASP A 150 -27.45 -12.13 -18.96
N LYS A 151 -27.55 -10.82 -18.66
CA LYS A 151 -28.62 -10.15 -17.89
C LYS A 151 -28.61 -10.40 -16.38
N GLU A 152 -27.62 -11.11 -15.87
CA GLU A 152 -27.37 -11.22 -14.43
C GLU A 152 -26.41 -10.12 -13.98
N GLU A 153 -26.73 -9.50 -12.84
CA GLU A 153 -25.86 -8.50 -12.23
C GLU A 153 -24.66 -9.18 -11.56
N GLY A 154 -23.48 -8.66 -11.87
CA GLY A 154 -22.22 -9.04 -11.27
C GLY A 154 -21.47 -7.82 -10.76
N VAL A 155 -20.48 -8.08 -9.93
CA VAL A 155 -19.51 -7.08 -9.49
C VAL A 155 -18.14 -7.69 -9.62
N GLY A 156 -17.17 -6.90 -10.08
CA GLY A 156 -15.74 -7.16 -9.95
C GLY A 156 -15.06 -6.02 -9.21
N THR A 157 -13.77 -6.17 -8.96
CA THR A 157 -12.97 -5.13 -8.31
C THR A 157 -11.90 -4.63 -9.28
N GLY A 158 -11.58 -3.34 -9.24
CA GLY A 158 -10.39 -2.77 -9.86
C GLY A 158 -9.51 -2.09 -8.81
N LEU A 159 -8.22 -1.94 -9.11
CA LEU A 159 -7.32 -1.11 -8.33
C LEU A 159 -6.74 0.01 -9.19
N VAL A 160 -6.52 1.17 -8.59
CA VAL A 160 -5.85 2.30 -9.25
C VAL A 160 -4.38 2.32 -8.84
N LEU A 161 -3.51 2.01 -9.78
CA LEU A 161 -2.06 2.14 -9.65
C LEU A 161 -1.63 3.50 -10.18
N ALA A 162 -0.55 4.05 -9.62
CA ALA A 162 0.25 4.98 -10.40
C ALA A 162 1.59 4.35 -10.75
N TYR A 163 1.99 4.57 -11.99
CA TYR A 163 3.12 3.93 -12.64
C TYR A 163 3.93 5.00 -13.37
N PRO A 164 5.27 5.01 -13.26
CA PRO A 164 6.09 5.94 -14.01
C PRO A 164 5.96 5.71 -15.52
N THR A 165 5.99 6.80 -16.27
CA THR A 165 6.02 6.86 -17.73
C THR A 165 7.11 7.84 -18.15
N ASN A 166 7.42 7.89 -19.46
CA ASN A 166 8.35 8.87 -20.01
C ASN A 166 7.89 10.33 -19.77
N GLU A 167 6.61 10.55 -19.50
CA GLU A 167 6.01 11.87 -19.27
C GLU A 167 5.83 12.21 -17.77
N GLY A 168 6.21 11.31 -16.87
CA GLY A 168 6.10 11.50 -15.42
C GLY A 168 5.36 10.35 -14.76
N LEU A 169 4.45 10.66 -13.83
CA LEU A 169 3.66 9.64 -13.14
C LEU A 169 2.24 9.64 -13.72
N SER A 170 1.76 8.47 -14.15
CA SER A 170 0.41 8.29 -14.70
C SER A 170 -0.38 7.27 -13.89
N SER A 171 -1.71 7.39 -13.89
CA SER A 171 -2.59 6.45 -13.19
C SER A 171 -3.23 5.45 -14.17
N TYR A 172 -3.43 4.24 -13.67
CA TYR A 172 -4.00 3.13 -14.43
C TYR A 172 -4.97 2.36 -13.54
N ILE A 173 -6.14 2.03 -14.08
CA ILE A 173 -6.98 0.99 -13.49
C ILE A 173 -6.44 -0.35 -13.94
N VAL A 174 -6.26 -1.26 -12.99
CA VAL A 174 -5.95 -2.66 -13.25
C VAL A 174 -7.05 -3.53 -12.66
N THR A 175 -7.52 -4.51 -13.43
CA THR A 175 -8.54 -5.46 -13.01
C THR A 175 -8.35 -6.79 -13.74
N ALA A 176 -9.13 -7.81 -13.34
CA ALA A 176 -9.16 -9.08 -14.05
C ALA A 176 -9.83 -8.90 -15.42
N LYS A 177 -9.35 -9.63 -16.43
CA LYS A 177 -9.84 -9.48 -17.80
C LYS A 177 -11.31 -9.88 -17.92
N HIS A 178 -11.70 -10.98 -17.29
CA HIS A 178 -13.09 -11.45 -17.28
C HIS A 178 -14.08 -10.49 -16.59
N VAL A 179 -13.61 -9.43 -15.92
CA VAL A 179 -14.46 -8.40 -15.31
C VAL A 179 -14.83 -7.31 -16.32
N VAL A 180 -14.08 -7.14 -17.41
CA VAL A 180 -14.24 -5.99 -18.31
C VAL A 180 -14.20 -6.34 -19.80
N ASP A 181 -13.82 -7.56 -20.19
CA ASP A 181 -13.74 -7.95 -21.61
C ASP A 181 -15.15 -8.22 -22.18
N PRO A 182 -15.61 -7.43 -23.17
CA PRO A 182 -16.92 -7.65 -23.81
C PRO A 182 -17.04 -9.01 -24.49
N LYS A 183 -15.92 -9.66 -24.83
CA LYS A 183 -15.91 -11.02 -25.42
C LYS A 183 -16.42 -12.09 -24.46
N ASP A 184 -16.39 -11.81 -23.16
CA ASP A 184 -16.93 -12.70 -22.12
C ASP A 184 -18.42 -12.43 -21.83
N GLY A 185 -19.09 -11.64 -22.70
CA GLY A 185 -20.51 -11.26 -22.55
C GLY A 185 -20.73 -10.18 -21.49
N ILE A 186 -19.66 -9.46 -21.12
CA ILE A 186 -19.67 -8.45 -20.06
C ILE A 186 -20.07 -7.08 -20.61
N THR A 187 -20.94 -6.38 -19.89
CA THR A 187 -21.21 -4.95 -20.09
C THR A 187 -21.03 -4.22 -18.77
N ILE A 188 -20.13 -3.23 -18.73
CA ILE A 188 -19.94 -2.39 -17.55
C ILE A 188 -21.13 -1.44 -17.42
N VAL A 189 -21.69 -1.36 -16.21
CA VAL A 189 -22.83 -0.51 -15.88
C VAL A 189 -22.38 0.73 -15.11
N GLU A 190 -21.47 0.54 -14.16
CA GLU A 190 -21.08 1.59 -13.22
C GLU A 190 -19.73 1.27 -12.58
N ILE A 191 -18.93 2.29 -12.33
CA ILE A 191 -17.71 2.19 -11.53
C ILE A 191 -17.82 3.14 -10.34
N GLN A 192 -17.61 2.62 -9.13
CA GLN A 192 -17.62 3.39 -7.89
C GLN A 192 -16.29 3.24 -7.15
N ASP A 193 -15.86 4.26 -6.41
CA ASP A 193 -14.72 4.13 -5.50
C ASP A 193 -15.08 3.44 -4.16
N GLY A 194 -14.08 3.25 -3.30
CA GLY A 194 -14.26 2.73 -1.93
C GLY A 194 -15.16 3.52 -1.02
N ASN A 195 -15.49 4.77 -1.38
CA ASN A 195 -16.41 5.65 -0.65
C ASN A 195 -17.83 5.62 -1.23
N GLY A 196 -18.05 4.87 -2.33
CA GLY A 196 -19.33 4.78 -3.02
C GLY A 196 -19.58 5.93 -4.01
N ALA A 197 -18.58 6.77 -4.30
CA ALA A 197 -18.71 7.83 -5.30
C ALA A 197 -18.57 7.24 -6.70
N VAL A 198 -19.57 7.49 -7.55
CA VAL A 198 -19.54 7.11 -8.97
C VAL A 198 -18.42 7.87 -9.68
N GLN A 199 -17.57 7.12 -10.38
CA GLN A 199 -16.43 7.67 -11.10
C GLN A 199 -16.81 7.88 -12.56
N ALA A 200 -16.53 9.08 -13.09
CA ALA A 200 -16.76 9.41 -14.49
C ALA A 200 -15.62 8.82 -15.36
N ILE A 201 -15.62 7.51 -15.51
CA ILE A 201 -14.64 6.74 -16.27
C ILE A 201 -15.33 6.20 -17.53
N ASP A 202 -14.74 6.46 -18.70
CA ASP A 202 -15.20 5.87 -19.96
C ASP A 202 -15.05 4.33 -19.95
N PHE A 203 -16.04 3.60 -20.46
CA PHE A 203 -16.03 2.14 -20.41
C PHE A 203 -15.23 1.49 -21.54
N ASP A 204 -14.88 2.27 -22.58
CA ASP A 204 -14.04 1.80 -23.69
C ASP A 204 -12.54 1.94 -23.36
N GLY A 205 -11.67 1.54 -24.30
CA GLY A 205 -10.23 1.77 -24.19
C GLY A 205 -9.47 0.87 -23.19
N TRP A 206 -10.06 -0.25 -22.79
CA TRP A 206 -9.35 -1.29 -22.05
C TRP A 206 -8.31 -1.98 -22.93
N ILE A 207 -7.12 -2.17 -22.36
CA ILE A 207 -6.02 -2.91 -22.97
C ILE A 207 -5.98 -4.28 -22.28
N HIS A 208 -6.38 -5.32 -23.03
CA HIS A 208 -6.46 -6.69 -22.52
C HIS A 208 -5.16 -7.44 -22.80
N HIS A 209 -4.61 -8.15 -21.81
CA HIS A 209 -3.49 -9.03 -22.07
C HIS A 209 -3.94 -10.20 -22.98
N PRO A 210 -3.10 -10.65 -23.93
CA PRO A 210 -3.50 -11.68 -24.90
C PRO A 210 -3.77 -13.05 -24.26
N THR A 211 -3.12 -13.36 -23.13
CA THR A 211 -3.17 -14.72 -22.54
C THR A 211 -3.43 -14.76 -21.04
N MET A 212 -3.18 -13.68 -20.31
CA MET A 212 -3.35 -13.63 -18.86
C MET A 212 -4.66 -12.91 -18.54
N ASP A 213 -5.25 -13.25 -17.41
CA ASP A 213 -6.50 -12.66 -16.93
C ASP A 213 -6.28 -11.28 -16.29
N ILE A 214 -5.80 -10.32 -17.10
CA ILE A 214 -5.53 -8.95 -16.69
C ILE A 214 -5.93 -7.96 -17.79
N SER A 215 -6.54 -6.86 -17.37
CA SER A 215 -6.87 -5.70 -18.20
C SER A 215 -6.41 -4.42 -17.54
N ILE A 216 -5.96 -3.48 -18.36
CA ILE A 216 -5.46 -2.17 -17.92
C ILE A 216 -6.19 -1.07 -18.66
N LYS A 217 -6.60 -0.01 -17.94
CA LYS A 217 -7.14 1.21 -18.53
C LYS A 217 -6.35 2.43 -18.03
N PRO A 218 -5.73 3.22 -18.92
CA PRO A 218 -5.14 4.52 -18.55
C PRO A 218 -6.21 5.48 -18.00
N LEU A 219 -5.81 6.30 -17.03
CA LEU A 219 -6.62 7.39 -16.50
C LEU A 219 -6.02 8.74 -16.87
N ASP A 220 -6.88 9.71 -17.18
CA ASP A 220 -6.49 11.06 -17.56
C ASP A 220 -6.00 11.92 -16.38
N HIS A 221 -6.14 11.43 -15.15
CA HIS A 221 -5.73 12.14 -13.94
C HIS A 221 -5.23 11.17 -12.85
N LEU A 222 -4.36 11.68 -11.98
CA LEU A 222 -3.94 10.97 -10.77
C LEU A 222 -5.02 11.13 -9.69
N LEU A 223 -5.38 10.03 -9.03
CA LEU A 223 -6.14 10.10 -7.79
C LEU A 223 -5.26 10.61 -6.64
N GLU A 224 -5.87 11.12 -5.56
CA GLU A 224 -5.15 11.58 -4.36
C GLU A 224 -4.30 10.44 -3.74
N ARG A 225 -4.82 9.21 -3.79
CA ARG A 225 -4.14 8.00 -3.38
C ARG A 225 -4.19 6.99 -4.52
N ASN A 226 -3.03 6.44 -4.85
CA ASN A 226 -2.88 5.35 -5.81
C ASN A 226 -1.98 4.28 -5.20
N PHE A 227 -2.20 3.04 -5.57
CA PHE A 227 -1.30 1.96 -5.25
C PHE A 227 0.03 2.09 -6.01
N ARG A 228 1.02 1.37 -5.50
CA ARG A 228 2.32 1.12 -6.12
C ARG A 228 2.57 -0.39 -6.10
N LEU A 229 3.28 -0.90 -7.10
CA LEU A 229 3.64 -2.32 -7.16
C LEU A 229 4.82 -2.61 -6.22
N SER A 230 4.73 -3.72 -5.51
CA SER A 230 5.86 -4.29 -4.76
C SER A 230 6.74 -5.12 -5.70
N PRO A 231 8.07 -4.97 -5.66
CA PRO A 231 8.98 -5.88 -6.34
C PRO A 231 9.13 -7.23 -5.63
N PHE A 232 8.54 -7.39 -4.45
CA PHE A 232 8.77 -8.55 -3.59
C PHE A 232 7.47 -9.28 -3.27
N ASP A 233 7.44 -10.58 -3.57
CA ASP A 233 6.42 -11.53 -3.18
C ASP A 233 7.07 -12.67 -2.38
N ALA A 234 7.20 -12.51 -1.06
CA ALA A 234 7.81 -13.54 -0.20
C ALA A 234 6.75 -14.43 0.48
N VAL A 235 7.02 -15.73 0.52
CA VAL A 235 6.17 -16.70 1.23
C VAL A 235 6.15 -16.38 2.74
N LEU A 236 4.99 -16.54 3.37
CA LEU A 236 4.63 -16.14 4.73
C LEU A 236 4.60 -14.63 4.98
N SER A 237 4.73 -13.80 3.94
CA SER A 237 4.45 -12.36 4.08
C SER A 237 2.96 -12.15 4.32
N GLU A 238 2.64 -11.38 5.35
CA GLU A 238 1.27 -10.95 5.61
C GLU A 238 0.75 -10.02 4.52
N VAL A 239 -0.48 -10.28 4.11
CA VAL A 239 -1.15 -9.54 3.05
C VAL A 239 -2.62 -9.27 3.38
N ILE A 240 -3.16 -8.22 2.77
CA ILE A 240 -4.57 -7.84 2.84
C ILE A 240 -5.13 -7.84 1.43
N THR A 241 -6.29 -8.46 1.22
CA THR A 241 -7.06 -8.31 -0.01
C THR A 241 -8.18 -7.31 0.20
N LEU A 242 -8.43 -6.48 -0.80
CA LEU A 242 -9.55 -5.53 -0.83
C LEU A 242 -10.43 -5.86 -2.04
N GLY A 243 -11.75 -5.91 -1.83
CA GLY A 243 -12.67 -6.15 -2.94
C GLY A 243 -14.14 -6.06 -2.56
N TYR A 244 -15.01 -6.27 -3.55
CA TYR A 244 -16.46 -6.14 -3.42
C TYR A 244 -17.18 -7.45 -3.70
N PRO A 245 -16.90 -8.53 -2.94
CA PRO A 245 -17.69 -9.73 -3.07
C PRO A 245 -19.15 -9.46 -2.69
N SER A 246 -20.06 -10.18 -3.34
CA SER A 246 -21.47 -10.15 -2.96
C SER A 246 -21.64 -10.62 -1.52
N VAL A 247 -22.23 -9.78 -0.67
CA VAL A 247 -22.58 -10.14 0.70
C VAL A 247 -24.04 -10.61 0.70
N PRO A 248 -24.32 -11.89 1.00
CA PRO A 248 -25.68 -12.41 0.99
C PRO A 248 -26.61 -11.57 1.86
N THR A 249 -27.87 -11.43 1.44
CA THR A 249 -28.92 -10.67 2.16
C THR A 249 -28.69 -9.16 2.27
N THR A 250 -27.77 -8.61 1.47
CA THR A 250 -27.55 -7.16 1.37
C THR A 250 -27.76 -6.65 -0.05
N SER A 251 -28.10 -5.38 -0.20
CA SER A 251 -28.34 -4.73 -1.50
C SER A 251 -27.21 -3.79 -1.93
N ALA A 252 -26.27 -3.49 -1.04
CA ALA A 252 -25.17 -2.56 -1.32
C ALA A 252 -23.85 -3.30 -1.57
N ARG A 253 -22.94 -2.64 -2.28
CA ARG A 253 -21.58 -3.13 -2.51
C ARG A 253 -20.71 -2.67 -1.35
N TYR A 254 -20.19 -3.61 -0.59
CA TYR A 254 -19.32 -3.33 0.56
C TYR A 254 -17.89 -3.66 0.21
N LEU A 255 -16.98 -2.70 0.41
CA LEU A 255 -15.55 -2.97 0.38
C LEU A 255 -15.21 -3.86 1.57
N LEU A 256 -14.84 -5.11 1.30
CA LEU A 256 -14.35 -6.04 2.32
C LEU A 256 -12.83 -6.10 2.31
N ALA A 257 -12.26 -6.19 3.52
CA ALA A 257 -10.83 -6.35 3.72
C ALA A 257 -10.57 -7.67 4.45
N HIS A 258 -9.76 -8.53 3.87
CA HIS A 258 -9.41 -9.83 4.45
C HIS A 258 -7.90 -9.90 4.66
N ARG A 259 -7.46 -10.23 5.88
CA ARG A 259 -6.05 -10.50 6.19
C ARG A 259 -5.71 -11.96 5.89
N GLY A 260 -4.47 -12.21 5.53
CA GLY A 260 -3.92 -13.53 5.23
C GLY A 260 -2.41 -13.44 5.02
N GLU A 261 -1.87 -14.44 4.35
CA GLU A 261 -0.45 -14.55 4.02
C GLU A 261 -0.26 -15.15 2.62
N ILE A 262 0.91 -14.92 2.04
CA ILE A 262 1.34 -15.63 0.83
C ILE A 262 1.76 -17.05 1.22
N ASN A 263 1.02 -18.05 0.78
CA ASN A 263 1.28 -19.46 1.08
C ASN A 263 2.31 -20.09 0.13
N ALA A 264 2.30 -19.67 -1.14
CA ALA A 264 3.21 -20.21 -2.14
C ALA A 264 3.31 -19.27 -3.35
N ILE A 265 4.36 -19.47 -4.13
CA ILE A 265 4.55 -18.84 -5.43
C ILE A 265 4.56 -19.95 -6.47
N VAL A 266 3.71 -19.83 -7.49
CA VAL A 266 3.47 -20.90 -8.47
C VAL A 266 3.44 -20.32 -9.89
N ALA A 267 3.80 -21.12 -10.87
CA ALA A 267 3.58 -20.81 -12.28
C ALA A 267 2.37 -21.59 -12.80
N SER A 268 1.41 -20.91 -13.41
CA SER A 268 0.23 -21.60 -13.98
C SER A 268 0.55 -22.10 -15.39
N TYR A 269 0.35 -23.40 -15.63
CA TYR A 269 0.45 -23.97 -16.98
C TYR A 269 -0.78 -23.62 -17.84
N LEU A 270 -1.94 -23.37 -17.24
CA LEU A 270 -3.18 -23.02 -17.96
C LEU A 270 -3.26 -21.52 -18.26
N ASN A 271 -3.07 -20.70 -17.24
CA ASN A 271 -3.35 -19.26 -17.33
C ASN A 271 -2.11 -18.43 -17.72
N LYS A 272 -0.93 -19.08 -17.78
CA LYS A 272 0.40 -18.50 -18.00
C LYS A 272 0.77 -17.43 -16.95
N GLY A 273 2.06 -17.24 -16.72
CA GLY A 273 2.56 -16.26 -15.75
C GLY A 273 2.67 -16.79 -14.31
N LYS A 274 3.18 -15.91 -13.44
CA LYS A 274 3.47 -16.14 -12.03
C LYS A 274 2.31 -15.72 -11.13
N TYR A 275 1.92 -16.61 -10.22
CA TYR A 275 0.84 -16.42 -9.26
C TYR A 275 1.36 -16.58 -7.83
N ILE A 276 0.70 -15.91 -6.91
CA ILE A 276 0.82 -16.14 -5.47
C ILE A 276 -0.44 -16.85 -4.98
N LEU A 277 -0.26 -17.92 -4.21
CA LEU A 277 -1.35 -18.57 -3.48
C LEU A 277 -1.50 -17.85 -2.15
N ILE A 278 -2.72 -17.49 -1.78
CA ILE A 278 -3.00 -16.68 -0.60
C ILE A 278 -3.99 -17.37 0.34
N SER A 279 -3.88 -17.10 1.64
CA SER A 279 -4.83 -17.61 2.65
C SER A 279 -6.04 -16.69 2.86
N ASN A 280 -6.05 -15.50 2.24
CA ASN A 280 -7.17 -14.57 2.31
C ASN A 280 -8.45 -15.22 1.77
N ALA A 281 -9.57 -15.02 2.46
CA ALA A 281 -10.84 -15.52 1.95
C ALA A 281 -11.31 -14.63 0.79
N THR A 282 -11.23 -15.15 -0.43
CA THR A 282 -11.72 -14.51 -1.64
C THR A 282 -12.87 -15.30 -2.24
N SER A 283 -13.81 -14.57 -2.83
CA SER A 283 -15.03 -15.05 -3.47
C SER A 283 -15.34 -14.19 -4.71
N PRO A 284 -16.29 -14.62 -5.58
CA PRO A 284 -16.73 -13.82 -6.71
C PRO A 284 -17.00 -12.37 -6.31
N GLY A 285 -16.45 -11.43 -7.08
CA GLY A 285 -16.42 -10.01 -6.78
C GLY A 285 -15.11 -9.47 -6.23
N ASN A 286 -14.20 -10.32 -5.73
CA ASN A 286 -12.83 -9.90 -5.41
C ASN A 286 -11.90 -9.86 -6.63
N SER A 287 -12.25 -10.54 -7.74
CA SER A 287 -11.42 -10.57 -8.96
C SER A 287 -11.05 -9.17 -9.42
N GLY A 288 -9.77 -8.96 -9.66
CA GLY A 288 -9.17 -7.66 -10.01
C GLY A 288 -8.86 -6.75 -8.82
N GLY A 289 -9.17 -7.18 -7.59
CA GLY A 289 -8.83 -6.45 -6.37
C GLY A 289 -7.37 -6.57 -5.97
N PRO A 290 -6.80 -5.60 -5.23
CA PRO A 290 -5.41 -5.63 -4.86
C PRO A 290 -5.15 -6.61 -3.71
N VAL A 291 -3.99 -7.27 -3.78
CA VAL A 291 -3.34 -7.95 -2.65
C VAL A 291 -2.20 -7.05 -2.21
N ILE A 292 -2.28 -6.47 -1.01
CA ILE A 292 -1.29 -5.52 -0.49
C ILE A 292 -0.52 -6.06 0.71
N ASP A 293 0.75 -5.69 0.82
CA ASP A 293 1.54 -5.95 2.01
C ASP A 293 1.23 -4.96 3.15
N ARG A 294 1.91 -5.12 4.29
CA ARG A 294 1.76 -4.23 5.46
C ARG A 294 2.13 -2.77 5.21
N THR A 295 2.84 -2.47 4.12
CA THR A 295 3.25 -1.11 3.75
C THR A 295 2.29 -0.44 2.76
N GLY A 296 1.35 -1.20 2.18
CA GLY A 296 0.42 -0.72 1.15
C GLY A 296 0.90 -0.91 -0.27
N LEU A 297 2.00 -1.63 -0.50
CA LEU A 297 2.42 -2.01 -1.83
C LEU A 297 1.65 -3.23 -2.31
N VAL A 298 1.27 -3.22 -3.59
CA VAL A 298 0.55 -4.31 -4.24
C VAL A 298 1.54 -5.42 -4.59
N VAL A 299 1.39 -6.58 -3.95
CA VAL A 299 2.17 -7.80 -4.24
C VAL A 299 1.47 -8.69 -5.27
N GLY A 300 0.19 -8.44 -5.54
CA GLY A 300 -0.55 -9.12 -6.59
C GLY A 300 -1.97 -8.59 -6.77
N MET A 301 -2.68 -9.15 -7.73
CA MET A 301 -4.09 -8.84 -8.03
C MET A 301 -4.90 -10.13 -7.95
N VAL A 302 -5.97 -10.14 -7.16
CA VAL A 302 -6.84 -11.32 -6.99
C VAL A 302 -7.37 -11.77 -8.36
N THR A 303 -7.27 -13.08 -8.63
CA THR A 303 -7.82 -13.71 -9.84
C THR A 303 -8.83 -14.78 -9.48
N GLU A 304 -9.32 -15.52 -10.47
CA GLU A 304 -10.00 -16.77 -10.20
C GLU A 304 -9.11 -17.72 -9.40
N ALA A 305 -9.76 -18.50 -8.52
CA ALA A 305 -9.10 -19.49 -7.71
C ALA A 305 -8.63 -20.67 -8.56
N PHE A 306 -7.57 -21.34 -8.11
CA PHE A 306 -7.15 -22.60 -8.71
C PHE A 306 -8.04 -23.72 -8.20
N GLU A 307 -8.78 -24.32 -9.11
CA GLU A 307 -9.78 -25.35 -8.82
C GLU A 307 -9.42 -26.66 -9.50
N GLY A 308 -9.56 -27.77 -8.77
CA GLY A 308 -9.27 -29.10 -9.27
C GLY A 308 -10.14 -30.15 -8.60
N ASN A 309 -10.73 -31.03 -9.41
CA ASN A 309 -11.44 -32.21 -8.90
C ASN A 309 -10.43 -33.30 -8.54
N MET A 310 -10.32 -33.60 -7.26
CA MET A 310 -9.49 -34.68 -6.74
C MET A 310 -10.38 -35.79 -6.15
N PRO A 311 -9.87 -37.01 -5.90
CA PRO A 311 -10.66 -38.12 -5.34
C PRO A 311 -11.35 -37.84 -3.98
N GLY A 312 -11.11 -36.69 -3.35
CA GLY A 312 -11.78 -36.23 -2.12
C GLY A 312 -12.72 -35.03 -2.30
N GLY A 313 -12.98 -34.59 -3.54
CA GLY A 313 -13.82 -33.45 -3.86
C GLY A 313 -13.08 -32.31 -4.56
N LEU A 314 -13.76 -31.17 -4.68
CA LEU A 314 -13.20 -29.95 -5.25
C LEU A 314 -12.17 -29.36 -4.28
N ILE A 315 -10.93 -29.25 -4.73
CA ILE A 315 -9.90 -28.46 -4.04
C ILE A 315 -9.90 -27.08 -4.68
N LYS A 316 -9.97 -26.06 -3.84
CA LYS A 316 -9.90 -24.64 -4.23
C LYS A 316 -8.77 -23.96 -3.48
N MET A 317 -7.86 -23.35 -4.22
CA MET A 317 -6.77 -22.53 -3.68
C MET A 317 -6.93 -21.10 -4.19
N GLN A 318 -7.00 -20.14 -3.27
CA GLN A 318 -7.11 -18.74 -3.64
C GLN A 318 -5.80 -18.26 -4.24
N ALA A 319 -5.90 -17.50 -5.33
CA ALA A 319 -4.75 -17.09 -6.12
C ALA A 319 -4.84 -15.60 -6.47
N ALA A 320 -3.67 -14.99 -6.64
CA ALA A 320 -3.52 -13.68 -7.21
C ALA A 320 -2.39 -13.68 -8.25
N LEU A 321 -2.57 -12.93 -9.32
CA LEU A 321 -1.53 -12.68 -10.32
C LEU A 321 -0.45 -11.83 -9.66
N SER A 322 0.82 -12.25 -9.76
CA SER A 322 1.95 -11.54 -9.13
C SER A 322 2.04 -10.10 -9.65
N SER A 323 2.42 -9.16 -8.77
CA SER A 323 2.71 -7.77 -9.15
C SER A 323 3.77 -7.66 -10.24
N TRP A 324 4.64 -8.67 -10.36
CA TRP A 324 5.61 -8.77 -11.45
C TRP A 324 4.96 -8.85 -12.83
N GLU A 325 3.90 -9.65 -12.98
CA GLU A 325 3.18 -9.80 -14.25
C GLU A 325 2.40 -8.51 -14.60
N VAL A 326 1.83 -7.85 -13.57
CA VAL A 326 1.20 -6.53 -13.72
C VAL A 326 2.20 -5.49 -14.20
N TYR A 327 3.40 -5.49 -13.60
CA TYR A 327 4.51 -4.62 -13.99
C TYR A 327 4.95 -4.88 -15.44
N GLN A 328 5.13 -6.15 -15.83
CA GLN A 328 5.55 -6.49 -17.19
C GLN A 328 4.52 -5.99 -18.21
N PHE A 329 3.23 -6.16 -17.92
CA PHE A 329 2.20 -5.68 -18.83
C PHE A 329 2.16 -4.14 -18.92
N LEU A 330 2.30 -3.42 -17.80
CA LEU A 330 2.43 -1.96 -17.81
C LEU A 330 3.69 -1.50 -18.55
N SER A 331 4.81 -2.19 -18.37
CA SER A 331 6.08 -1.94 -19.06
C SER A 331 5.91 -2.04 -20.58
N GLU A 332 5.23 -3.07 -21.07
CA GLU A 332 4.94 -3.26 -22.50
C GLU A 332 4.05 -2.16 -23.06
N ILE A 333 3.01 -1.75 -22.33
CA ILE A 333 2.07 -0.70 -22.75
C ILE A 333 2.75 0.67 -22.80
N THR A 334 3.61 0.96 -21.82
CA THR A 334 4.22 2.29 -21.63
C THR A 334 5.57 2.45 -22.31
N GLY A 335 6.21 1.33 -22.71
CA GLY A 335 7.58 1.32 -23.23
C GLY A 335 8.66 1.56 -22.16
N MET A 336 8.33 1.46 -20.87
CA MET A 336 9.29 1.61 -19.76
C MET A 336 9.74 0.25 -19.23
N HIS A 337 11.04 -0.05 -19.31
CA HIS A 337 11.58 -1.38 -18.94
C HIS A 337 12.30 -1.45 -17.58
N ASP A 338 12.42 -0.33 -16.87
CA ASP A 338 13.07 -0.29 -15.56
C ASP A 338 12.04 -0.39 -14.43
N TRP A 339 12.33 -1.19 -13.39
CA TRP A 339 11.47 -1.27 -12.22
C TRP A 339 11.59 0.04 -11.42
N PRO A 340 10.46 0.67 -11.02
CA PRO A 340 10.44 2.00 -10.44
C PRO A 340 11.10 2.16 -9.06
#